data_AF-A0AAD5W2T0-F1
#
_entry.id   AF-A0AAD5W2T0-F1
#
_cell.length_a   1.000
_cell.length_b   1.000
_cell.length_c   1.000
_cell.angle_alpha   90.00
_cell.angle_beta   90.00
_cell.angle_gamma   90.00
#
_symmetry.space_group_name_H-M   'P 1'
#
loop_
_entity.id
_entity.type
_entity.pdbx_description
1 polymer ?
#
loop_
_entity_poly.entity_id
_entity_poly.type
_entity_poly.pdbx_seq_one_letter_code
_entity_poly.pdbx_strand_id
1 'polypeptide(L)'
;MNLRSIEKTPFRRLSLMVYVLGLFHFKIACADAIWRESTRPAKSTTETNTLLSLIKQMRKNEIKKFKDNSPDFRFMHEVIQHVGIVARLDLWRIVVEEATDNSVLSLEEWAATEPTWDDLRKLAHKIVKEHVAPADMDRVRNKDDDERDQVKENTMLFHRHILLYEETSYAMNHGDIGRVEKTFLPWIAIFTGCGKHKYAAELKRYLENMQF
;
A
#
# COMPACT_ATOMS: atom_id res chain seq x y z
N MET A 1 -17.13 -12.49 -48.03
CA MET A 1 -16.96 -13.75 -47.29
C MET A 1 -17.03 -13.43 -45.81
N ASN A 2 -18.13 -13.82 -45.15
CA ASN A 2 -18.46 -13.41 -43.78
C ASN A 2 -17.66 -14.29 -42.79
N LEU A 3 -16.55 -13.78 -42.24
CA LEU A 3 -15.62 -14.49 -41.36
C LEU A 3 -16.21 -14.93 -40.00
N ARG A 4 -17.51 -14.69 -39.74
CA ARG A 4 -18.19 -14.97 -38.45
C ARG A 4 -19.23 -16.10 -38.50
N SER A 5 -19.22 -16.96 -39.51
CA SER A 5 -20.24 -18.02 -39.64
C SER A 5 -20.24 -19.02 -38.46
N ILE A 6 -19.09 -19.21 -37.81
CA ILE A 6 -18.91 -20.12 -36.68
C ILE A 6 -19.38 -19.47 -35.36
N GLU A 7 -19.31 -18.14 -35.26
CA GLU A 7 -19.63 -17.31 -34.09
C GLU A 7 -21.11 -16.87 -34.00
N LYS A 8 -22.02 -17.61 -34.63
CA LYS A 8 -23.44 -17.21 -34.73
C LYS A 8 -24.12 -17.04 -33.38
N THR A 9 -23.77 -17.83 -32.37
CA THR A 9 -24.40 -17.78 -31.05
C THR A 9 -23.48 -17.15 -30.00
N PRO A 10 -24.02 -16.51 -28.94
CA PRO A 10 -23.21 -15.98 -27.84
C PRO A 10 -22.27 -17.02 -27.23
N PHE A 11 -22.73 -18.27 -27.11
CA PHE A 11 -21.92 -19.39 -26.64
C PHE A 11 -20.71 -19.65 -27.55
N ARG A 12 -20.90 -19.66 -28.88
CA ARG A 12 -19.81 -19.88 -29.85
C ARG A 12 -18.87 -18.67 -29.98
N ARG A 13 -19.30 -17.50 -29.54
CA ARG A 13 -18.45 -16.31 -29.34
C ARG A 13 -17.73 -16.30 -28.00
N LEU A 14 -17.96 -17.30 -27.15
CA LEU A 14 -17.48 -17.32 -25.77
C LEU A 14 -17.90 -16.04 -25.01
N SER A 15 -19.07 -15.46 -25.32
CA SER A 15 -19.56 -14.25 -24.66
C SER A 15 -19.85 -14.46 -23.17
N LEU A 16 -19.90 -15.72 -22.72
CA LEU A 16 -20.01 -16.11 -21.31
C LEU A 16 -18.65 -16.19 -20.60
N MET A 17 -17.54 -16.11 -21.34
CA MET A 17 -16.21 -16.23 -20.78
C MET A 17 -15.78 -14.88 -20.17
N VAL A 18 -15.62 -14.87 -18.86
CA VAL A 18 -15.03 -13.73 -18.13
C VAL A 18 -13.52 -13.93 -18.07
N TYR A 19 -12.77 -12.98 -18.62
CA TYR A 19 -11.32 -12.98 -18.51
C TYR A 19 -10.92 -12.62 -17.07
N VAL A 20 -10.21 -13.53 -16.41
CA VAL A 20 -9.68 -13.30 -15.06
C VAL A 20 -8.32 -12.62 -15.16
N LEU A 21 -8.12 -11.61 -14.32
CA LEU A 21 -6.88 -10.84 -14.31
C LEU A 21 -5.68 -11.67 -13.82
N GLY A 22 -4.51 -11.42 -14.41
CA GLY A 22 -3.27 -12.01 -13.94
C GLY A 22 -2.85 -11.40 -12.60
N LEU A 23 -3.13 -12.08 -11.48
CA LEU A 23 -2.86 -11.57 -10.13
C LEU A 23 -1.39 -11.16 -9.91
N PHE A 24 -0.43 -11.85 -10.54
CA PHE A 24 0.97 -11.46 -10.50
C PHE A 24 1.22 -10.06 -11.11
N HIS A 25 0.60 -9.76 -12.26
CA HIS A 25 0.70 -8.44 -12.89
C HIS A 25 0.01 -7.37 -12.06
N PHE A 26 -1.08 -7.73 -11.37
CA PHE A 26 -1.72 -6.85 -10.40
C PHE A 26 -0.77 -6.50 -9.25
N LYS A 27 -0.11 -7.49 -8.62
CA LYS A 27 0.89 -7.23 -7.56
C LYS A 27 2.07 -6.38 -8.04
N ILE A 28 2.55 -6.60 -9.27
CA ILE A 28 3.56 -5.73 -9.91
C ILE A 28 3.05 -4.30 -10.02
N ALA A 29 1.82 -4.12 -10.49
CA ALA A 29 1.21 -2.81 -10.63
C ALA A 29 1.03 -2.10 -9.29
N CYS A 30 0.66 -2.81 -8.23
CA CYS A 30 0.55 -2.29 -6.87
C CYS A 30 1.89 -1.77 -6.35
N ALA A 31 2.98 -2.54 -6.52
CA ALA A 31 4.31 -2.13 -6.10
C ALA A 31 4.80 -0.87 -6.86
N ASP A 32 4.62 -0.85 -8.18
CA ASP A 32 4.96 0.30 -9.02
C ASP A 32 4.10 1.54 -8.68
N ALA A 33 2.84 1.38 -8.28
CA ALA A 33 2.00 2.49 -7.84
C ALA A 33 2.53 3.13 -6.55
N ILE A 34 2.84 2.34 -5.52
CA ILE A 34 3.46 2.84 -4.28
C ILE A 34 4.78 3.55 -4.58
N TRP A 35 5.60 2.96 -5.44
CA TRP A 35 6.86 3.55 -5.87
C TRP A 35 6.65 4.93 -6.48
N ARG A 36 5.74 5.03 -7.47
CA ARG A 36 5.43 6.28 -8.18
C ARG A 36 4.93 7.37 -7.23
N GLU A 37 4.06 7.03 -6.29
CA GLU A 37 3.55 8.01 -5.31
C GLU A 37 4.65 8.49 -4.36
N SER A 38 5.57 7.60 -3.98
CA SER A 38 6.62 7.90 -3.00
C SER A 38 7.84 8.60 -3.59
N THR A 39 8.08 8.51 -4.92
CA THR A 39 9.32 9.01 -5.55
C THR A 39 9.14 10.01 -6.68
N ARG A 40 7.93 10.22 -7.23
CA ARG A 40 7.73 11.18 -8.32
C ARG A 40 7.75 12.66 -7.91
N PRO A 41 7.30 13.09 -6.72
CA PRO A 41 7.40 14.49 -6.35
C PRO A 41 8.87 14.92 -6.31
N ALA A 42 9.27 15.98 -7.00
CA ALA A 42 10.69 16.40 -7.06
C ALA A 42 11.31 16.60 -5.65
N LYS A 43 10.49 17.06 -4.68
CA LYS A 43 10.85 17.25 -3.27
C LYS A 43 11.10 15.94 -2.50
N SER A 44 10.59 14.80 -2.96
CA SER A 44 10.73 13.50 -2.29
C SER A 44 12.17 12.95 -2.30
N THR A 45 13.09 13.62 -2.99
CA THR A 45 14.50 13.22 -3.11
C THR A 45 15.43 13.89 -2.10
N THR A 46 14.96 14.95 -1.44
CA THR A 46 15.77 15.82 -0.58
C THR A 46 15.29 15.89 0.87
N GLU A 47 14.04 15.49 1.15
CA GLU A 47 13.44 15.56 2.48
C GLU A 47 13.73 14.32 3.36
N THR A 48 13.79 14.55 4.68
CA THR A 48 13.88 13.51 5.70
C THR A 48 12.57 12.71 5.76
N ASN A 49 12.64 11.43 6.15
CA ASN A 49 11.48 10.52 6.26
C ASN A 49 10.74 10.20 4.96
N THR A 50 11.39 10.41 3.80
CA THR A 50 10.92 9.92 2.50
C THR A 50 11.30 8.46 2.29
N LEU A 51 10.58 7.73 1.43
CA LEU A 51 10.93 6.35 1.07
C LEU A 51 12.39 6.23 0.58
N LEU A 52 12.85 7.18 -0.23
CA LEU A 52 14.24 7.21 -0.71
C LEU A 52 15.25 7.43 0.43
N SER A 53 14.93 8.26 1.42
CA SER A 53 15.77 8.45 2.59
C SER A 53 15.87 7.17 3.44
N LEU A 54 14.76 6.43 3.58
CA LEU A 54 14.72 5.16 4.31
C LEU A 54 15.51 4.07 3.56
N ILE A 55 15.34 3.98 2.24
CA ILE A 55 16.14 3.08 1.39
C ILE A 55 17.63 3.41 1.51
N LYS A 56 17.99 4.69 1.55
CA LYS A 56 19.40 5.11 1.73
C LYS A 56 19.96 4.56 3.04
N GLN A 57 19.18 4.50 4.11
CA GLN A 57 19.63 3.94 5.38
C GLN A 57 19.80 2.43 5.31
N MET A 58 18.82 1.73 4.73
CA MET A 58 18.80 0.25 4.67
C MET A 58 19.76 -0.34 3.63
N ARG A 59 19.95 0.35 2.50
CA ARG A 59 20.68 -0.15 1.32
C ARG A 59 21.58 0.93 0.71
N LYS A 60 22.49 1.48 1.53
CA LYS A 60 23.42 2.58 1.16
C LYS A 60 24.08 2.41 -0.22
N ASN A 61 24.50 1.19 -0.55
CA ASN A 61 25.24 0.89 -1.78
C ASN A 61 24.34 0.69 -3.02
N GLU A 62 23.03 0.55 -2.84
CA GLU A 62 22.11 0.19 -3.93
C GLU A 62 21.22 1.36 -4.39
N ILE A 63 21.29 2.51 -3.73
CA ILE A 63 20.39 3.65 -4.00
C ILE A 63 20.35 4.09 -5.47
N LYS A 64 21.47 3.94 -6.20
CA LYS A 64 21.54 4.27 -7.64
C LYS A 64 20.59 3.41 -8.48
N LYS A 65 20.39 2.13 -8.09
CA LYS A 65 19.45 1.21 -8.75
C LYS A 65 18.00 1.69 -8.68
N PHE A 66 17.68 2.56 -7.72
CA PHE A 66 16.34 3.09 -7.49
C PHE A 66 16.09 4.44 -8.19
N LYS A 67 17.13 5.12 -8.69
CA LYS A 67 17.01 6.45 -9.29
C LYS A 67 16.86 6.42 -10.82
N ASP A 68 17.52 5.48 -11.50
CA ASP A 68 17.80 5.67 -12.93
C ASP A 68 16.81 5.04 -13.91
N ASN A 69 15.89 4.12 -13.52
CA ASN A 69 14.99 3.46 -14.49
C ASN A 69 13.68 2.86 -13.96
N SER A 70 13.19 3.27 -12.79
CA SER A 70 12.24 2.48 -11.97
C SER A 70 12.86 1.12 -11.56
N PRO A 71 12.85 0.77 -10.27
CA PRO A 71 13.45 -0.48 -9.83
C PRO A 71 12.67 -1.67 -10.41
N ASP A 72 13.32 -2.83 -10.53
CA ASP A 72 12.57 -4.03 -10.85
C ASP A 72 11.55 -4.35 -9.75
N PHE A 73 10.55 -5.17 -10.11
CA PHE A 73 9.49 -5.56 -9.18
C PHE A 73 10.03 -6.16 -7.88
N ARG A 74 11.12 -6.94 -7.95
CA ARG A 74 11.65 -7.68 -6.81
C ARG A 74 12.28 -6.70 -5.80
N PHE A 75 13.04 -5.73 -6.28
CA PHE A 75 13.56 -4.65 -5.46
C PHE A 75 12.44 -3.81 -4.84
N MET A 76 11.43 -3.43 -5.63
CA MET A 76 10.28 -2.68 -5.09
C MET A 76 9.54 -3.47 -4.00
N HIS A 77 9.26 -4.75 -4.26
CA HIS A 77 8.58 -5.65 -3.33
C HIS A 77 9.32 -5.75 -2.00
N GLU A 78 10.61 -6.08 -2.02
CA GLU A 78 11.43 -6.22 -0.82
C GLU A 78 11.53 -4.91 -0.04
N VAL A 79 11.73 -3.79 -0.73
CA VAL A 79 11.83 -2.48 -0.09
C VAL A 79 10.52 -2.09 0.58
N ILE A 80 9.39 -2.24 -0.10
CA ILE A 80 8.08 -1.92 0.47
C ILE A 80 7.84 -2.72 1.75
N GLN A 81 8.17 -4.02 1.74
CA GLN A 81 8.02 -4.88 2.91
C GLN A 81 8.96 -4.50 4.04
N HIS A 82 10.27 -4.36 3.77
CA HIS A 82 11.24 -4.08 4.83
C HIS A 82 11.03 -2.68 5.44
N VAL A 83 10.79 -1.67 4.60
CA VAL A 83 10.50 -0.31 5.08
C VAL A 83 9.17 -0.31 5.84
N GLY A 84 8.16 -1.04 5.37
CA GLY A 84 6.88 -1.19 6.06
C GLY A 84 7.02 -1.77 7.47
N ILE A 85 7.81 -2.83 7.62
CA ILE A 85 8.11 -3.46 8.92
C ILE A 85 8.80 -2.46 9.84
N VAL A 86 9.90 -1.83 9.40
CA VAL A 86 10.66 -0.89 10.22
C VAL A 86 9.80 0.31 10.62
N ALA A 87 9.04 0.87 9.68
CA ALA A 87 8.17 2.00 9.96
C ALA A 87 7.06 1.64 10.95
N ARG A 88 6.50 0.42 10.88
CA ARG A 88 5.54 -0.03 11.90
C ARG A 88 6.17 -0.27 13.26
N LEU A 89 7.37 -0.85 13.32
CA LEU A 89 8.07 -1.04 14.59
C LEU A 89 8.36 0.31 15.26
N ASP A 90 8.72 1.33 14.49
CA ASP A 90 8.89 2.69 15.03
C ASP A 90 7.56 3.28 15.55
N LEU A 91 6.45 3.07 14.84
CA LEU A 91 5.13 3.46 15.36
C LEU A 91 4.78 2.73 16.66
N TRP A 92 5.06 1.43 16.75
CA TRP A 92 4.89 0.66 17.98
C TRP A 92 5.70 1.25 19.12
N ARG A 93 6.97 1.61 18.87
CA ARG A 93 7.84 2.25 19.87
C ARG A 93 7.22 3.55 20.38
N ILE A 94 6.78 4.42 19.47
CA ILE A 94 6.15 5.71 19.82
C ILE A 94 4.89 5.50 20.67
N VAL A 95 3.96 4.63 20.27
CA VAL A 95 2.72 4.44 21.04
C VAL A 95 2.93 3.75 22.38
N VAL A 96 3.96 2.92 22.52
CA VAL A 96 4.37 2.29 23.79
C VAL A 96 4.99 3.32 24.72
N GLU A 97 5.92 4.14 24.23
CA GLU A 97 6.51 5.26 24.98
C GLU A 97 5.40 6.16 25.54
N GLU A 98 4.43 6.55 24.71
CA GLU A 98 3.28 7.34 25.15
C GLU A 98 2.35 6.61 26.12
N ALA A 99 2.07 5.33 25.91
CA ALA A 99 1.14 4.57 26.74
C ALA A 99 1.70 4.22 28.13
N THR A 100 3.01 4.34 28.30
CA THR A 100 3.73 4.05 29.54
C THR A 100 4.24 5.31 30.22
N ASP A 101 3.76 6.50 29.83
CA ASP A 101 4.21 7.80 30.34
C ASP A 101 5.75 7.96 30.26
N ASN A 102 6.36 7.45 29.18
CA ASN A 102 7.80 7.40 28.92
C ASN A 102 8.62 6.57 29.92
N SER A 103 7.99 5.66 30.68
CA SER A 103 8.71 4.73 31.56
C SER A 103 9.34 3.56 30.82
N VAL A 104 8.87 3.25 29.61
CA VAL A 104 9.42 2.22 28.73
C VAL A 104 9.84 2.86 27.41
N LEU A 105 11.11 2.74 27.04
CA LEU A 105 11.72 3.46 25.91
C LEU A 105 12.05 2.56 24.72
N SER A 106 11.88 1.24 24.86
CA SER A 106 12.13 0.28 23.79
C SER A 106 11.05 -0.81 23.73
N LEU A 107 10.92 -1.42 22.54
CA LEU A 107 10.00 -2.54 22.36
C LEU A 107 10.47 -3.78 23.11
N GLU A 108 11.78 -3.93 23.33
CA GLU A 108 12.38 -5.00 24.12
C GLU A 108 12.00 -4.88 25.60
N GLU A 109 12.11 -3.68 26.18
CA GLU A 109 11.66 -3.42 27.56
C GLU A 109 10.16 -3.65 27.70
N TRP A 110 9.37 -3.22 26.71
CA TRP A 110 7.92 -3.45 26.72
C TRP A 110 7.57 -4.93 26.60
N ALA A 111 8.24 -5.68 25.74
CA ALA A 111 8.04 -7.12 25.62
C ALA A 111 8.36 -7.83 26.94
N ALA A 112 9.35 -7.36 27.70
CA ALA A 112 9.70 -7.88 29.01
C ALA A 112 8.63 -7.63 30.10
N THR A 113 7.68 -6.72 29.87
CA THR A 113 6.51 -6.55 30.76
C THR A 113 5.38 -7.55 30.47
N GLU A 114 5.58 -8.47 29.52
CA GLU A 114 4.62 -9.50 29.12
C GLU A 114 3.22 -8.92 28.79
N PRO A 115 3.11 -7.99 27.82
CA PRO A 115 1.84 -7.35 27.50
C PRO A 115 0.80 -8.36 27.04
N THR A 116 -0.44 -8.16 27.47
CA THR A 116 -1.54 -9.05 27.11
C THR A 116 -1.95 -8.85 25.66
N TRP A 117 -2.72 -9.80 25.13
CA TRP A 117 -3.31 -9.66 23.80
C TRP A 117 -4.22 -8.44 23.67
N ASP A 118 -4.90 -8.05 24.75
CA ASP A 118 -5.75 -6.86 24.74
C ASP A 118 -4.92 -5.57 24.76
N ASP A 119 -3.75 -5.56 25.41
CA ASP A 119 -2.80 -4.44 25.33
C ASP A 119 -2.28 -4.26 23.91
N LEU A 120 -1.87 -5.36 23.26
CA LEU A 120 -1.48 -5.37 21.85
C LEU A 120 -2.60 -4.82 20.95
N ARG A 121 -3.82 -5.33 21.11
CA ARG A 121 -4.97 -4.89 20.31
C ARG A 121 -5.29 -3.41 20.53
N LYS A 122 -5.23 -2.93 21.77
CA LYS A 122 -5.47 -1.54 22.14
C LYS A 122 -4.46 -0.61 21.47
N LEU A 123 -3.16 -0.94 21.54
CA LEU A 123 -2.11 -0.15 20.90
C LEU A 123 -2.18 -0.22 19.37
N ALA A 124 -2.49 -1.39 18.79
CA ALA A 124 -2.70 -1.51 17.35
C ALA A 124 -3.84 -0.63 16.84
N HIS A 125 -4.97 -0.57 17.57
CA HIS A 125 -6.06 0.35 17.25
C HIS A 125 -5.64 1.82 17.37
N LYS A 126 -4.84 2.17 18.38
CA LYS A 126 -4.28 3.52 18.53
C LYS A 126 -3.42 3.89 17.31
N ILE A 127 -2.51 2.99 16.90
CA ILE A 127 -1.67 3.16 15.71
C ILE A 127 -2.52 3.44 14.47
N VAL A 128 -3.53 2.62 14.18
CA VAL A 128 -4.38 2.80 12.99
C VAL A 128 -5.15 4.11 13.06
N LYS A 129 -5.67 4.47 14.24
CA LYS A 129 -6.47 5.68 14.41
C LYS A 129 -5.65 6.97 14.25
N GLU A 130 -4.40 6.98 14.71
CA GLU A 130 -3.60 8.21 14.84
C GLU A 130 -2.52 8.36 13.78
N HIS A 131 -2.04 7.25 13.20
CA HIS A 131 -0.87 7.23 12.30
C HIS A 131 -1.15 6.60 10.93
N VAL A 132 -2.36 6.12 10.66
CA VAL A 132 -2.77 5.65 9.33
C VAL A 132 -3.80 6.63 8.76
N ALA A 133 -3.65 6.98 7.48
CA ALA A 133 -4.53 7.95 6.85
C ALA A 133 -6.00 7.48 6.89
N PRO A 134 -6.94 8.29 7.41
CA PRO A 134 -8.36 7.99 7.33
C PRO A 134 -8.86 7.98 5.88
N ALA A 135 -10.12 7.56 5.69
CA ALA A 135 -10.78 7.66 4.40
C ALA A 135 -10.99 9.13 3.97
N ASP A 136 -11.39 9.98 4.91
CA ASP A 136 -11.59 11.42 4.71
C ASP A 136 -10.32 12.21 5.06
N MET A 137 -9.34 12.14 4.15
CA MET A 137 -8.13 12.98 4.23
C MET A 137 -8.40 14.43 3.83
N ASP A 138 -9.48 14.70 3.09
CA ASP A 138 -9.80 16.05 2.63
C ASP A 138 -10.09 16.97 3.82
N ARG A 139 -10.77 16.47 4.85
CA ARG A 139 -10.96 17.22 6.09
C ARG A 139 -9.65 17.62 6.78
N VAL A 140 -8.62 16.78 6.70
CA VAL A 140 -7.29 17.10 7.26
C VAL A 140 -6.59 18.16 6.39
N ARG A 141 -6.75 18.06 5.07
CA ARG A 141 -6.11 18.92 4.08
C ARG A 141 -6.78 20.27 3.83
N ASN A 142 -8.04 20.42 4.25
CA ASN A 142 -8.81 21.66 4.13
C ASN A 142 -8.46 22.70 5.22
N LYS A 143 -7.51 22.40 6.10
CA LYS A 143 -6.96 23.38 7.05
C LYS A 143 -5.95 24.30 6.36
N ASP A 144 -5.68 25.46 6.97
CA ASP A 144 -4.63 26.35 6.49
C ASP A 144 -3.25 25.68 6.59
N ASP A 145 -2.34 25.98 5.67
CA ASP A 145 -1.04 25.32 5.57
C ASP A 145 -0.20 25.44 6.85
N ASP A 146 -0.37 26.54 7.60
CA ASP A 146 0.33 26.80 8.87
C ASP A 146 -0.16 25.87 10.00
N GLU A 147 -1.34 25.28 9.87
CA GLU A 147 -1.93 24.34 10.82
C GLU A 147 -1.73 22.87 10.43
N ARG A 148 -1.05 22.64 9.29
CA ARG A 148 -0.91 21.31 8.68
C ARG A 148 0.50 20.76 8.84
N ASP A 149 0.60 19.63 9.53
CA ASP A 149 1.80 18.81 9.50
C ASP A 149 1.81 17.95 8.23
N GLN A 150 2.26 18.55 7.12
CA GLN A 150 2.31 17.89 5.82
C GLN A 150 3.22 16.65 5.81
N VAL A 151 4.25 16.62 6.66
CA VAL A 151 5.13 15.45 6.79
C VAL A 151 4.33 14.30 7.40
N LYS A 152 3.64 14.54 8.51
CA LYS A 152 2.77 13.54 9.13
C LYS A 152 1.66 13.09 8.19
N GLU A 153 1.00 13.99 7.47
CA GLU A 153 -0.03 13.64 6.48
C GLU A 153 0.49 12.66 5.42
N ASN A 154 1.68 12.94 4.86
CA ASN A 154 2.31 12.08 3.87
C ASN A 154 2.74 10.74 4.47
N THR A 155 3.27 10.73 5.69
CA THR A 155 3.61 9.49 6.42
C THR A 155 2.37 8.64 6.69
N MET A 156 1.24 9.25 7.07
CA MET A 156 -0.04 8.55 7.28
C MET A 156 -0.55 7.89 5.99
N LEU A 157 -0.44 8.57 4.85
CA LEU A 157 -0.79 8.01 3.54
C LEU A 157 0.13 6.87 3.15
N PHE A 158 1.43 7.03 3.40
CA PHE A 158 2.43 6.00 3.17
C PHE A 158 2.11 4.72 3.96
N HIS A 159 1.79 4.83 5.26
CA HIS A 159 1.37 3.68 6.06
C HIS A 159 0.12 3.01 5.52
N ARG A 160 -0.90 3.79 5.11
CA ARG A 160 -2.13 3.25 4.51
C ARG A 160 -1.83 2.42 3.26
N HIS A 161 -0.99 2.94 2.37
CA HIS A 161 -0.69 2.27 1.10
C HIS A 161 0.19 1.02 1.29
N ILE A 162 1.17 1.07 2.20
CA ILE A 162 1.96 -0.12 2.55
C ILE A 162 1.09 -1.20 3.19
N LEU A 163 0.23 -0.86 4.15
CA LEU A 163 -0.68 -1.82 4.77
C LEU A 163 -1.59 -2.48 3.73
N LEU A 164 -2.12 -1.70 2.78
CA LEU A 164 -2.90 -2.24 1.67
C LEU A 164 -2.09 -3.20 0.79
N TYR A 165 -0.82 -2.91 0.54
CA TYR A 165 0.06 -3.79 -0.23
C TYR A 165 0.43 -5.08 0.49
N GLU A 166 0.70 -4.99 1.79
CA GLU A 166 0.94 -6.17 2.62
C GLU A 166 -0.30 -7.06 2.68
N GLU A 167 -1.48 -6.48 2.89
CA GLU A 167 -2.77 -7.15 2.86
C GLU A 167 -3.00 -7.88 1.52
N THR A 168 -2.79 -7.16 0.42
CA THR A 168 -2.92 -7.70 -0.94
C THR A 168 -1.94 -8.85 -1.17
N SER A 169 -0.68 -8.66 -0.76
CA SER A 169 0.38 -9.66 -0.91
C SER A 169 0.11 -10.91 -0.07
N TYR A 170 -0.36 -10.73 1.16
CA TYR A 170 -0.73 -11.81 2.06
C TYR A 170 -1.87 -12.63 1.47
N ALA A 171 -2.97 -11.98 1.09
CA ALA A 171 -4.15 -12.65 0.53
C ALA A 171 -3.80 -13.44 -0.74
N MET A 172 -3.02 -12.84 -1.64
CA MET A 172 -2.54 -13.52 -2.85
C MET A 172 -1.67 -14.73 -2.56
N ASN A 173 -0.73 -14.62 -1.61
CA ASN A 173 0.18 -15.71 -1.26
C ASN A 173 -0.56 -16.90 -0.63
N HIS A 174 -1.68 -16.66 0.05
CA HIS A 174 -2.51 -17.69 0.69
C HIS A 174 -3.66 -18.18 -0.21
N GLY A 175 -3.83 -17.61 -1.40
CA GLY A 175 -4.94 -17.95 -2.30
C GLY A 175 -6.32 -17.49 -1.79
N ASP A 176 -6.37 -16.54 -0.86
CA ASP A 176 -7.63 -15.98 -0.33
C ASP A 176 -8.19 -14.94 -1.31
N ILE A 177 -8.87 -15.44 -2.35
CA ILE A 177 -9.40 -14.59 -3.44
C ILE A 177 -10.43 -13.59 -2.93
N GLY A 178 -11.29 -13.97 -1.97
CA GLY A 178 -12.28 -13.05 -1.41
C GLY A 178 -11.63 -11.87 -0.70
N ARG A 179 -10.49 -12.08 -0.03
CA ARG A 179 -9.70 -11.01 0.57
C ARG A 179 -8.92 -10.19 -0.47
N VAL A 180 -8.44 -10.82 -1.54
CA VAL A 180 -7.83 -10.10 -2.68
C VAL A 180 -8.82 -9.15 -3.34
N GLU A 181 -10.05 -9.60 -3.62
CA GLU A 181 -11.07 -8.76 -4.27
C GLU A 181 -11.44 -7.54 -3.42
N LYS A 182 -11.46 -7.67 -2.10
CA LYS A 182 -11.69 -6.55 -1.17
C LYS A 182 -10.63 -5.44 -1.29
N THR A 183 -9.43 -5.74 -1.79
CA THR A 183 -8.40 -4.72 -2.02
C THR A 183 -8.54 -4.01 -3.36
N PHE A 184 -9.38 -4.47 -4.29
CA PHE A 184 -9.47 -3.88 -5.63
C PHE A 184 -9.99 -2.44 -5.62
N LEU A 185 -11.02 -2.12 -4.84
CA LEU A 185 -11.56 -0.76 -4.77
C LEU A 185 -10.52 0.30 -4.36
N PRO A 186 -9.77 0.14 -3.25
CA PRO A 186 -8.73 1.10 -2.92
C PRO A 186 -7.59 1.13 -3.95
N TRP A 187 -7.23 -0.01 -4.57
CA TRP A 187 -6.25 -0.02 -5.66
C TRP A 187 -6.73 0.68 -6.94
N ILE A 188 -8.01 0.61 -7.28
CA ILE A 188 -8.59 1.36 -8.41
C ILE A 188 -8.39 2.88 -8.21
N ALA A 189 -8.65 3.37 -6.99
CA ALA A 189 -8.45 4.79 -6.66
C ALA A 189 -6.96 5.19 -6.79
N ILE A 190 -6.05 4.40 -6.20
CA ILE A 190 -4.60 4.62 -6.28
C ILE A 190 -4.10 4.58 -7.73
N PHE A 191 -4.50 3.57 -8.51
CA PHE A 191 -4.11 3.46 -9.92
C PHE A 191 -4.62 4.63 -10.76
N THR A 192 -5.81 5.14 -10.46
CA THR A 192 -6.33 6.33 -11.12
C THR A 192 -5.47 7.56 -10.80
N GLY A 193 -5.09 7.74 -9.53
CA GLY A 193 -4.25 8.86 -9.08
C GLY A 193 -2.82 8.84 -9.62
N CYS A 194 -2.20 7.65 -9.76
CA CYS A 194 -0.80 7.54 -10.19
C CYS A 194 -0.60 7.34 -11.71
N GLY A 195 -1.69 7.37 -12.49
CA GLY A 195 -1.69 7.27 -13.95
C GLY A 195 -1.69 5.84 -14.50
N LYS A 196 -2.06 4.83 -13.70
CA LYS A 196 -2.19 3.42 -14.10
C LYS A 196 -3.62 3.08 -14.54
N HIS A 197 -4.22 3.92 -15.39
CA HIS A 197 -5.63 3.83 -15.78
C HIS A 197 -6.05 2.48 -16.39
N LYS A 198 -5.14 1.78 -17.10
CA LYS A 198 -5.44 0.45 -17.66
C LYS A 198 -5.72 -0.58 -16.57
N TYR A 199 -4.95 -0.56 -15.47
CA TYR A 199 -5.17 -1.47 -14.34
C TYR A 199 -6.43 -1.09 -13.57
N ALA A 200 -6.68 0.21 -13.37
CA ALA A 200 -7.92 0.69 -12.75
C ALA A 200 -9.16 0.24 -13.54
N ALA A 201 -9.15 0.43 -14.87
CA ALA A 201 -10.24 0.03 -15.75
C ALA A 201 -10.46 -1.49 -15.76
N GLU A 202 -9.37 -2.28 -15.74
CA GLU A 202 -9.46 -3.74 -15.72
C GLU A 202 -10.04 -4.26 -14.40
N LEU A 203 -9.58 -3.75 -13.25
CA LEU A 203 -10.15 -4.12 -11.94
C LEU A 203 -11.62 -3.72 -11.83
N LYS A 204 -11.98 -2.52 -12.34
CA LYS A 204 -13.37 -2.07 -12.38
C LYS A 204 -14.23 -3.02 -13.20
N ARG A 205 -13.80 -3.36 -14.43
CA ARG A 205 -14.50 -4.30 -15.31
C ARG A 205 -14.64 -5.68 -14.68
N TYR A 206 -13.61 -6.15 -13.96
CA TYR A 206 -13.67 -7.41 -13.24
C TYR A 206 -14.76 -7.38 -12.16
N LEU A 207 -14.80 -6.34 -11.32
CA LEU A 207 -15.83 -6.19 -10.30
C LEU A 207 -17.24 -6.12 -10.91
N GLU A 208 -17.42 -5.36 -12.00
CA GLU A 208 -18.69 -5.27 -12.73
C GLU A 208 -19.17 -6.60 -13.29
N ASN A 209 -18.27 -7.50 -13.68
CA ASN A 209 -18.64 -8.80 -14.27
C ASN A 209 -18.83 -9.91 -13.23
N MET A 210 -18.17 -9.82 -12.07
CA MET A 210 -18.11 -10.90 -11.07
C MET A 210 -18.99 -10.64 -9.85
N GLN A 211 -19.25 -9.38 -9.52
CA GLN A 211 -19.93 -8.99 -8.28
C GLN A 211 -21.29 -8.30 -8.54
N PHE A 212 -21.54 -7.85 -9.77
CA PHE A 212 -22.75 -7.14 -10.18
C PHE A 212 -23.35 -7.77 -11.45
#